data_AF-A0A3D5UUW2-F1
#
_entry.id   AF-A0A3D5UUW2-F1
#
_cell.length_a   1.000
_cell.length_b   1.000
_cell.length_c   1.000
_cell.angle_alpha   90.00
_cell.angle_beta   90.00
_cell.angle_gamma   90.00
#
_symmetry.space_group_name_H-M   'P 1'
#
loop_
_entity.id
_entity.type
_entity.pdbx_description
1 polymer ?
#
loop_
_entity_poly.entity_id
_entity_poly.type
_entity_poly.pdbx_seq_one_letter_code
_entity_poly.pdbx_strand_id
1 'polypeptide(L)' 'PVFFLCRSGARSKAAAIAMSQSGFSNCFNIEGGFEGDLDAARHRGGRNGWKAANLPWVQS' A
#
# COMPACT_ATOMS: atom_id res chain seq x y z
N PRO A 1 -2.52 -14.20 8.26
CA PRO A 1 -2.17 -13.46 7.03
C PRO A 1 -1.37 -12.21 7.40
N VAL A 2 -0.47 -11.74 6.54
CA VAL A 2 0.38 -10.58 6.79
C VAL A 2 0.18 -9.57 5.66
N PHE A 3 -0.26 -8.36 5.99
CA PHE A 3 -0.51 -7.29 5.01
C PHE A 3 0.61 -6.26 5.03
N PHE A 4 1.16 -5.96 3.87
CA PHE A 4 2.25 -4.99 3.69
C PHE A 4 1.71 -3.69 3.12
N LEU A 5 2.00 -2.59 3.80
CA LEU A 5 1.60 -1.23 3.42
C LEU A 5 2.83 -0.37 3.12
N CYS A 6 2.74 0.45 2.08
CA CYS A 6 3.65 1.57 1.84
C CYS A 6 2.86 2.70 1.15
N ARG A 7 3.49 3.84 0.87
CA ARG A 7 2.82 4.99 0.22
C ARG A 7 1.98 4.63 -1.02
N SER A 8 2.49 3.77 -1.91
CA SER A 8 1.90 3.56 -3.24
C SER A 8 2.06 2.12 -3.77
N GLY A 9 1.90 1.10 -2.92
CA GLY A 9 1.97 -0.34 -3.25
C GLY A 9 3.36 -0.90 -3.65
N ALA A 10 4.20 -0.13 -4.33
CA ALA A 10 5.41 -0.64 -4.98
C ALA A 10 6.43 -1.29 -4.03
N ARG A 11 6.75 -0.64 -2.90
CA ARG A 11 7.73 -1.16 -1.92
C ARG A 11 7.14 -2.27 -1.04
N SER A 12 5.84 -2.19 -0.74
CA SER A 12 5.12 -3.24 -0.01
C SER A 12 4.96 -4.52 -0.82
N LYS A 13 4.88 -4.44 -2.16
CA LYS A 13 4.94 -5.61 -3.05
C LYS A 13 6.28 -6.33 -2.94
N ALA A 14 7.40 -5.60 -2.94
CA ALA A 14 8.72 -6.18 -2.73
C ALA A 14 8.85 -6.84 -1.34
N ALA A 15 8.35 -6.19 -0.29
CA ALA A 15 8.35 -6.76 1.06
C ALA A 15 7.51 -8.04 1.19
N ALA A 16 6.31 -8.08 0.59
CA ALA A 16 5.45 -9.27 0.59
C ALA A 16 6.12 -10.46 -0.14
N ILE A 17 6.81 -10.20 -1.25
CA ILE A 17 7.58 -11.22 -1.99
C ILE A 17 8.74 -11.74 -1.13
N ALA A 18 9.55 -10.85 -0.55
CA ALA A 18 10.70 -11.23 0.28
C ALA A 18 10.29 -12.04 1.52
N MET A 19 9.17 -11.69 2.16
CA MET A 19 8.65 -12.45 3.31
C MET A 19 8.07 -13.80 2.89
N SER A 20 7.43 -13.90 1.72
CA SER A 20 7.01 -15.18 1.14
C SER A 20 8.22 -16.10 0.87
N GLN A 21 9.30 -15.54 0.33
CA GLN A 21 10.57 -16.24 0.12
C GLN A 21 11.25 -16.65 1.44
N SER A 22 10.99 -15.90 2.52
CA SER A 22 11.45 -16.20 3.88
C SER A 22 10.53 -17.20 4.62
N GLY A 23 9.63 -17.88 3.91
CA GLY A 23 8.76 -18.92 4.46
C GLY A 23 7.48 -18.45 5.15
N PHE A 24 7.17 -17.15 5.14
CA PHE A 24 5.89 -16.66 5.67
C PHE A 24 4.76 -16.95 4.69
N SER A 25 3.71 -17.65 5.16
CA SER A 25 2.51 -17.90 4.37
C SER A 25 1.56 -16.70 4.40
N ASN A 26 0.73 -16.56 3.35
CA ASN A 26 -0.35 -15.58 3.28
C ASN A 26 0.14 -14.11 3.42
N CYS A 27 1.22 -13.77 2.72
CA CYS A 27 1.74 -12.41 2.58
C CYS A 27 1.04 -11.65 1.44
N PHE A 28 0.42 -10.51 1.74
CA PHE A 28 -0.37 -9.73 0.79
C PHE A 28 0.11 -8.28 0.71
N ASN A 29 0.23 -7.74 -0.50
CA ASN A 29 0.46 -6.31 -0.71
C ASN A 29 -0.89 -5.56 -0.73
N ILE A 30 -0.98 -4.44 -0.02
CA ILE A 30 -2.09 -3.49 -0.19
C ILE A 30 -1.85 -2.70 -1.49
N GLU A 31 -2.67 -2.96 -2.50
CA GLU A 31 -2.65 -2.26 -3.79
C GLU A 31 -3.03 -0.78 -3.63
N GLY A 32 -2.43 0.10 -4.44
CA GLY A 32 -2.47 1.56 -4.23
C GLY A 32 -1.75 2.04 -2.96
N GLY A 33 -1.48 1.18 -1.98
CA GLY A 33 -0.84 1.58 -0.73
C GLY A 33 -1.69 2.56 0.10
N PHE A 34 -1.03 3.47 0.82
CA PHE A 34 -1.72 4.43 1.69
C PHE A 34 -2.25 5.67 0.95
N GLU A 35 -1.42 6.30 0.12
CA GLU A 35 -1.74 7.55 -0.59
C GLU A 35 -2.11 7.34 -2.06
N GLY A 36 -1.95 6.14 -2.63
CA GLY A 36 -2.19 5.95 -4.05
C GLY A 36 -1.09 6.54 -4.95
N ASP A 37 -1.43 6.67 -6.22
CA ASP A 37 -0.56 7.14 -7.29
C ASP A 37 -0.57 8.65 -7.48
N LEU A 38 0.47 9.14 -8.18
CA LEU A 38 0.54 10.54 -8.61
C LEU A 38 -0.66 10.84 -9.53
N ASP A 39 -1.38 11.93 -9.30
CA ASP A 39 -2.33 12.50 -10.25
C ASP A 39 -1.64 13.41 -11.30
N ALA A 40 -2.45 14.02 -12.16
CA ALA A 40 -1.97 14.90 -13.24
C ALA A 40 -1.25 16.17 -12.72
N ALA A 41 -1.58 16.64 -11.51
CA ALA A 41 -0.89 17.73 -10.83
C ALA A 41 0.29 17.24 -9.96
N ARG A 42 0.57 15.93 -9.97
CA ARG A 42 1.56 15.23 -9.15
C ARG A 42 1.28 15.22 -7.64
N HIS A 43 0.03 15.41 -7.24
CA HIS A 43 -0.41 15.14 -5.87
C HIS A 43 -0.78 13.65 -5.68
N ARG A 44 -1.12 13.27 -4.44
CA ARG A 44 -1.56 11.92 -4.05
C ARG A 44 -2.74 12.02 -3.08
N GLY A 45 -3.39 10.89 -2.83
CA GLY A 45 -4.49 10.73 -1.86
C GLY A 45 -5.89 10.78 -2.47
N GLY A 46 -6.02 11.08 -3.77
CA GLY A 46 -7.31 11.25 -4.46
C GLY A 46 -7.62 10.25 -5.59
N ARG A 47 -6.71 9.35 -5.98
CA ARG A 47 -6.92 8.41 -7.11
C ARG A 47 -7.21 6.98 -6.70
N ASN A 48 -6.45 6.45 -5.74
CA ASN A 48 -6.50 5.08 -5.24
C ASN A 48 -5.77 4.98 -3.88
N GLY A 49 -5.68 3.78 -3.31
CA GLY A 49 -5.07 3.55 -2.00
C GLY A 49 -5.98 3.92 -0.82
N TRP A 50 -5.50 3.63 0.39
CA TRP A 50 -6.25 3.67 1.65
C TRP A 50 -7.01 4.98 1.89
N LYS A 51 -6.35 6.13 1.64
CA LYS A 51 -6.97 7.47 1.78
C LYS A 51 -8.12 7.69 0.81
N ALA A 52 -7.93 7.38 -0.48
CA ALA A 52 -8.96 7.58 -1.50
C ALA A 52 -10.13 6.59 -1.36
N ALA A 53 -9.89 5.42 -0.78
CA ALA A 53 -10.91 4.44 -0.43
C ALA A 53 -11.72 4.80 0.85
N ASN A 54 -11.46 5.96 1.46
CA ASN A 54 -12.11 6.44 2.70
C ASN A 54 -12.03 5.44 3.87
N LEU A 55 -10.96 4.63 3.91
CA LEU A 55 -10.70 3.71 5.03
C LEU A 55 -10.18 4.48 6.26
N PRO A 56 -10.44 4.03 7.50
CA PRO A 56 -10.04 4.76 8.70
C PRO A 56 -8.53 5.07 8.77
N TRP A 57 -8.19 6.33 9.00
CA TRP A 57 -6.83 6.81 9.29
C TRP A 57 -6.91 8.11 10.10
N VAL A 58 -5.77 8.53 10.67
CA VAL A 58 -5.62 9.82 11.36
C VAL A 58 -4.22 10.38 11.08
N GLN A 59 -4.06 11.69 11.22
CA GLN A 59 -2.78 12.38 11.25
C GLN A 59 -2.80 13.36 12.43
N SER A 60 -1.71 13.37 13.18
CA SER A 60 -1.47 14.16 14.40
C SER A 60 -0.11 14.83 14.32
#